data_AF-A0A392UFX0-F1
#
_entry.id   AF-A0A392UFX0-F1
#
_cell.length_a   1.000
_cell.length_b   1.000
_cell.length_c   1.000
_cell.angle_alpha   90.00
_cell.angle_beta   90.00
_cell.angle_gamma   90.00
#
_symmetry.space_group_name_H-M   'P 1'
#
loop_
_entity.id
_entity.type
_entity.pdbx_description
1 polymer ?
#
loop_
_entity_poly.entity_id
_entity_poly.type
_entity_poly.pdbx_seq_one_letter_code
_entity_poly.pdbx_strand_id
1 'polypeptide(L)' 'MVEPKPFPPVAPPYPPGFDGNARCDYHDGAPGHNIENGRGFKHKVQELIDRKLLSFKEEPNS' A
#
# COMPACT_ATOMS: atom_id res chain seq x y z
N MET A 1 -15.62 2.25 17.04
CA MET A 1 -15.45 2.65 15.62
C MET A 1 -14.15 3.44 15.55
N VAL A 2 -13.20 3.04 14.70
CA VAL A 2 -11.97 3.81 14.45
C VAL A 2 -12.28 4.70 13.26
N GLU A 3 -12.22 6.01 13.45
CA GLU A 3 -12.43 6.97 12.37
C GLU A 3 -11.10 7.20 11.64
N PRO A 4 -11.03 7.01 10.31
CA PRO A 4 -9.84 7.32 9.54
C PRO A 4 -9.60 8.83 9.58
N LYS A 5 -8.40 9.25 10.01
CA LYS A 5 -8.00 10.65 9.89
C LYS A 5 -7.76 10.95 8.40
N PRO A 6 -8.37 12.00 7.83
CA PRO A 6 -8.10 12.39 6.46
C PRO A 6 -6.61 12.66 6.26
N PHE A 7 -6.03 12.08 5.23
CA PHE A 7 -4.67 12.44 4.82
C PHE A 7 -4.66 13.88 4.31
N PRO A 8 -3.63 14.68 4.65
CA PRO A 8 -3.49 16.00 4.06
C PRO A 8 -3.41 15.87 2.53
N PRO A 9 -4.02 16.80 1.77
CA PRO A 9 -3.92 16.80 0.32
C PRO A 9 -2.46 16.84 -0.12
N VAL A 10 -2.08 15.99 -1.07
CA VAL A 10 -0.75 16.04 -1.68
C VAL A 10 -0.66 17.32 -2.50
N ALA A 11 0.23 18.23 -2.12
CA ALA A 11 0.44 19.48 -2.83
C ALA A 11 1.52 19.33 -3.92
N PRO A 12 1.43 20.06 -5.04
CA PRO A 12 2.50 20.10 -6.03
C PRO A 12 3.82 20.65 -5.46
N PRO A 13 4.99 20.23 -5.97
CA PRO A 13 5.17 19.23 -7.04
C PRO A 13 4.93 17.81 -6.53
N TYR A 14 4.15 17.03 -7.31
CA TYR A 14 3.83 15.66 -6.92
C TYR A 14 5.08 14.77 -6.91
N PRO A 15 5.16 13.80 -5.99
CA PRO A 15 6.25 12.84 -5.97
C PRO A 15 6.26 11.98 -7.26
N PRO A 16 7.43 11.48 -7.70
CA PRO A 16 7.53 10.59 -8.84
C PRO A 16 6.63 9.37 -8.69
N GLY A 17 5.83 9.09 -9.74
CA GLY A 17 4.87 7.98 -9.71
C GLY A 17 3.52 8.32 -9.07
N PHE A 18 3.27 9.60 -8.74
CA PHE A 18 1.95 10.05 -8.34
C PHE A 18 0.98 9.95 -9.52
N ASP A 19 -0.07 9.16 -9.35
CA ASP A 19 -1.20 9.07 -10.26
C ASP A 19 -2.46 9.58 -9.55
N GLY A 20 -2.97 10.72 -9.99
CA GLY A 20 -4.17 11.33 -9.43
C GLY A 20 -5.45 10.51 -9.68
N ASN A 21 -5.42 9.55 -10.60
CA ASN A 21 -6.50 8.63 -10.88
C ASN A 21 -6.37 7.30 -10.13
N ALA A 22 -5.19 6.97 -9.60
CA ALA A 22 -5.01 5.80 -8.75
C ALA A 22 -5.68 6.00 -7.39
N ARG A 23 -6.27 4.95 -6.84
CA ARG A 23 -6.92 4.92 -5.52
C ARG A 23 -6.38 3.73 -4.73
N CYS A 24 -6.02 3.94 -3.46
CA CYS A 24 -5.50 2.90 -2.60
C CYS A 24 -6.58 2.41 -1.61
N ASP A 25 -7.03 1.16 -1.76
CA ASP A 25 -8.07 0.58 -0.90
C ASP A 25 -7.66 0.49 0.58
N TYR A 26 -6.36 0.42 0.86
CA TYR A 26 -5.80 0.36 2.21
C TYR A 26 -5.77 1.71 2.91
N HIS A 27 -5.91 2.81 2.16
CA HIS A 27 -5.96 4.18 2.66
C HIS A 27 -7.32 4.83 2.39
N ASP A 28 -8.40 4.05 2.44
CA ASP A 28 -9.77 4.55 2.22
C ASP A 28 -9.93 5.25 0.85
N GLY A 29 -9.26 4.71 -0.17
CA GLY A 29 -9.27 5.28 -1.52
C GLY A 29 -8.45 6.57 -1.64
N ALA A 30 -7.42 6.79 -0.82
CA ALA A 30 -6.54 7.96 -1.01
C ALA A 30 -5.92 7.97 -2.41
N PRO A 31 -5.89 9.13 -3.10
CA PRO A 31 -5.31 9.23 -4.43
C PRO A 31 -3.78 9.23 -4.39
N GLY A 32 -3.16 8.83 -5.49
CA GLY A 32 -1.74 9.06 -5.72
C GLY A 32 -0.89 7.83 -5.94
N HIS A 33 -1.18 6.69 -5.30
CA HIS A 33 -0.38 5.48 -5.50
C HIS A 33 -1.19 4.19 -5.36
N ASN A 34 -0.76 3.16 -6.09
CA ASN A 34 -1.12 1.77 -5.80
C ASN A 34 -0.04 1.15 -4.90
N ILE A 35 -0.44 0.47 -3.82
CA ILE A 35 0.49 -0.24 -2.94
C ILE A 35 1.01 -1.56 -3.55
N GLU A 36 0.25 -2.17 -4.47
CA GLU A 36 0.58 -3.49 -5.05
C GLU A 36 1.87 -3.46 -5.85
N ASN A 37 2.19 -2.32 -6.48
CA ASN A 37 3.42 -2.15 -7.25
C ASN A 37 4.51 -1.39 -6.49
N GLY A 38 4.25 -0.99 -5.25
CA GLY A 38 5.20 -0.25 -4.42
C GLY A 38 6.37 -1.14 -3.99
N ARG A 39 7.59 -0.85 -4.51
CA ARG A 39 8.81 -1.58 -4.12
C ARG A 39 9.01 -1.61 -2.60
N GLY A 40 8.76 -0.48 -1.92
CA GLY A 40 8.85 -0.39 -0.46
C GLY A 40 7.90 -1.31 0.28
N PHE A 41 6.66 -1.44 -0.20
CA PHE A 41 5.68 -2.35 0.38
C PHE A 41 6.11 -3.81 0.22
N LYS A 42 6.54 -4.20 -0.99
CA LYS A 42 7.06 -5.56 -1.26
C LYS A 42 8.25 -5.91 -0.36
N HIS A 43 9.20 -4.99 -0.20
CA HIS A 43 10.35 -5.18 0.69
C HIS A 43 9.91 -5.36 2.14
N LYS A 44 8.92 -4.60 2.61
CA LYS A 44 8.42 -4.71 3.99
C LYS A 44 7.67 -6.02 4.22
N VAL A 45 6.86 -6.47 3.25
CA VAL A 45 6.22 -7.79 3.28
C VAL A 45 7.28 -8.88 3.37
N GLN A 46 8.34 -8.82 2.55
CA GLN A 46 9.43 -9.78 2.61
C GLN A 46 10.14 -9.77 3.97
N GLU A 47 10.44 -8.60 4.55
CA GLU A 47 11.03 -8.49 5.89
C GLU A 47 10.15 -9.17 6.96
N LEU A 48 8.83 -9.06 6.86
CA LEU A 48 7.90 -9.72 7.78
C LEU A 48 7.88 -11.24 7.60
N ILE A 49 8.02 -11.73 6.37
CA ILE A 49 8.18 -13.16 6.07
C ILE A 49 9.50 -13.69 6.65
N ASP A 50 10.61 -12.98 6.40
CA ASP A 50 11.95 -13.38 6.85
C ASP A 50 12.02 -13.47 8.38
N ARG A 51 11.30 -12.58 9.07
CA ARG A 51 11.16 -12.57 10.54
C ARG A 51 10.15 -13.59 11.06
N LYS A 52 9.49 -14.36 10.18
CA LYS A 52 8.42 -15.32 10.51
C LYS A 52 7.25 -14.70 11.27
N LEU A 53 7.01 -13.41 11.06
CA LEU A 53 5.86 -12.68 11.63
C LEU A 53 4.64 -12.71 10.70
N LEU A 54 4.87 -13.00 9.42
CA LEU A 54 3.86 -13.15 8.39
C LEU A 54 4.13 -14.44 7.61
N SER A 55 3.09 -15.23 7.35
CA SER A 55 3.15 -16.41 6.49
C SER A 55 1.90 -16.47 5.64
N PHE A 56 2.06 -16.73 4.35
CA PHE A 56 0.94 -16.97 3.45
C PHE A 56 0.59 -18.46 3.47
N LYS A 57 -0.71 -18.78 3.41
CA LYS A 57 -1.14 -20.15 3.14
C LYS A 57 -0.96 -20.38 1.65
N GLU A 58 -0.31 -21.47 1.28
CA GLU A 58 -0.35 -21.93 -0.10
C GLU A 58 -1.76 -22.42 -0.37
N GLU A 59 -2.44 -21.77 -1.32
CA GLU A 59 -3.74 -22.23 -1.77
C GLU A 59 -3.47 -23.41 -2.72
N PRO A 60 -4.10 -24.58 -2.51
CA PRO A 60 -3.83 -25.74 -3.33
C PRO A 60 -4.35 -25.50 -4.76
N ASN A 61 -3.44 -25.13 -5.66
CA ASN A 61 -3.63 -24.90 -7.09
C ASN A 61 -4.67 -23.82 -7.46
N SER A 62 -4.17 -22.67 -7.89
CA SER A 62 -4.90 -21.81 -8.84
C SER A 62 -4.68 -22.28 -10.27
#